data_AF-A0AAW9HRB4-F1
#
_entry.id   AF-A0AAW9HRB4-F1
#
_cell.length_a   1.000
_cell.length_b   1.000
_cell.length_c   1.000
_cell.angle_alpha   90.00
_cell.angle_beta   90.00
_cell.angle_gamma   90.00
#
_symmetry.space_group_name_H-M   'P 1'
#
loop_
_entity.id
_entity.type
_entity.pdbx_description
1 polymer ?
#
loop_
_entity_poly.entity_id
_entity_poly.type
_entity_poly.pdbx_seq_one_letter_code
_entity_poly.pdbx_strand_id
1 'polypeptide(L)'
;MKHRVLPVFSSLLIVVGGCAAGGSDPGSAGATSHGTAAASASEWDPNTWKAKIKISPRYHTEEEKLAFRAQWLKRDAEFLEIEDPPDVPLVEWQESLEQSNIKMAECLTGKGFGSHVNPKGGVASNGSIPESQEAAYNLASYECYAMYFLNPEFLTDWSEDQLRVIWDYWDEYYIPCLAAHGFTVDTSERPARETYVATFHTDAEHRWFPSNDGSLLFQIPLEVWKTCPNTPPASQFYGLE
;
A
#
# COMPACT_ATOMS: atom_id res chain seq x y z
N MET A 1 -12.28 24.14 38.71
CA MET A 1 -12.16 25.58 39.03
C MET A 1 -10.71 26.01 38.79
N LYS A 2 -10.51 27.16 38.13
CA LYS A 2 -9.24 27.91 37.93
C LYS A 2 -8.27 27.31 36.90
N HIS A 3 -7.76 28.00 35.87
CA HIS A 3 -7.99 29.33 35.28
C HIS A 3 -7.56 29.28 33.80
N ARG A 4 -8.35 29.92 32.92
CA ARG A 4 -7.99 30.30 31.54
C ARG A 4 -7.06 31.51 31.57
N VAL A 5 -6.04 31.54 30.70
CA VAL A 5 -5.45 32.79 30.19
C VAL A 5 -5.04 32.58 28.72
N LEU A 6 -5.72 33.28 27.81
CA LEU A 6 -5.27 33.59 26.45
C LEU A 6 -4.43 34.88 26.49
N PRO A 7 -3.42 35.06 25.63
CA PRO A 7 -2.94 36.38 25.26
C PRO A 7 -3.58 36.86 23.95
N VAL A 8 -3.81 38.18 23.98
CA VAL A 8 -4.56 39.03 23.05
C VAL A 8 -3.72 39.42 21.82
N PHE A 9 -4.42 39.62 20.70
CA PHE A 9 -3.96 40.27 19.47
C PHE A 9 -3.26 41.63 19.71
N SER A 10 -2.23 41.94 18.93
CA SER A 10 -1.88 43.33 18.63
C SER A 10 -1.37 43.46 17.20
N SER A 11 -2.23 44.07 16.39
CA SER A 11 -1.93 44.58 15.06
C SER A 11 -1.12 45.86 15.18
N LEU A 12 -0.05 45.99 14.39
CA LEU A 12 0.59 47.28 14.14
C LEU A 12 0.52 47.57 12.63
N LEU A 13 -0.28 48.57 12.29
CA LEU A 13 -0.31 49.29 11.01
C LEU A 13 0.73 50.41 11.09
N ILE A 14 1.63 50.50 10.11
CA ILE A 14 2.29 51.77 9.73
C ILE A 14 2.19 51.93 8.22
N VAL A 15 1.92 53.17 7.83
CA VAL A 15 1.35 53.70 6.60
C VAL A 15 2.42 54.49 5.83
N VAL A 16 2.51 54.19 4.52
CA VAL A 16 2.70 55.08 3.34
C VAL A 16 3.98 55.89 3.10
N GLY A 17 4.43 55.77 1.84
CA GLY A 17 5.07 56.80 0.99
C GLY A 17 5.89 56.11 -0.10
N GLY A 18 5.84 56.35 -1.40
CA GLY A 18 5.20 57.33 -2.29
C GLY A 18 5.89 57.13 -3.67
N CYS A 19 5.15 57.39 -4.76
CA CYS A 19 5.43 56.97 -6.15
C CYS A 19 6.73 57.50 -6.81
N ALA A 20 7.24 56.76 -7.81
CA ALA A 20 7.81 57.33 -9.03
C ALA A 20 7.74 56.32 -10.19
N ALA A 21 7.19 56.76 -11.32
CA ALA A 21 7.16 56.06 -12.60
C ALA A 21 8.27 56.60 -13.52
N GLY A 22 8.77 55.75 -14.42
CA GLY A 22 9.41 56.14 -15.67
C GLY A 22 10.84 55.63 -15.85
N GLY A 23 11.05 54.81 -16.88
CA GLY A 23 12.39 54.47 -17.38
C GLY A 23 12.42 53.14 -18.13
N SER A 24 12.16 53.19 -19.43
CA SER A 24 12.44 52.10 -20.38
C SER A 24 13.95 51.85 -20.48
N ASP A 25 14.37 50.58 -20.51
CA ASP A 25 15.29 50.11 -21.56
C ASP A 25 15.32 48.57 -21.66
N PRO A 26 15.47 48.00 -22.86
CA PRO A 26 15.41 46.57 -23.13
C PRO A 26 16.81 45.95 -23.06
N GLY A 27 16.98 44.95 -22.20
CA GLY A 27 18.25 44.23 -22.03
C GLY A 27 18.03 42.74 -21.94
N SER A 28 17.89 42.11 -23.11
CA SER A 28 17.95 40.65 -23.27
C SER A 28 19.27 40.09 -22.74
N ALA A 29 19.22 39.24 -21.73
CA ALA A 29 20.31 38.34 -21.39
C ALA A 29 19.77 37.07 -20.71
N GLY A 30 19.60 36.02 -21.52
CA GLY A 30 19.83 34.63 -21.16
C GLY A 30 19.22 34.10 -19.85
N ALA A 31 17.91 33.88 -19.83
CA ALA A 31 17.38 32.82 -18.99
C ALA A 31 17.68 31.48 -19.67
N THR A 32 18.83 30.88 -19.33
CA THR A 32 19.03 29.45 -19.49
C THR A 32 17.99 28.77 -18.61
N SER A 33 16.85 28.42 -19.20
CA SER A 33 15.95 27.45 -18.59
C SER A 33 16.75 26.17 -18.49
N HIS A 34 17.25 25.85 -17.30
CA HIS A 34 17.53 24.48 -16.96
C HIS A 34 16.20 23.75 -17.09
N GLY A 35 16.03 23.12 -18.26
CA GLY A 35 15.01 22.12 -18.46
C GLY A 35 15.36 20.97 -17.55
N THR A 36 14.90 21.05 -16.30
CA THR A 36 14.48 19.86 -15.60
C THR A 36 13.24 19.42 -16.36
N ALA A 37 13.47 18.65 -17.43
CA ALA A 37 12.41 17.84 -17.99
C ALA A 37 11.94 16.98 -16.81
N ALA A 38 10.80 17.35 -16.24
CA ALA A 38 10.02 16.42 -15.44
C ALA A 38 9.87 15.21 -16.34
N ALA A 39 10.51 14.09 -15.97
CA ALA A 39 10.36 12.84 -16.68
C ALA A 39 8.85 12.67 -16.88
N SER A 40 8.43 12.67 -18.15
CA SER A 40 7.03 12.57 -18.47
C SER A 40 6.50 11.32 -17.79
N ALA A 41 5.34 11.39 -17.13
CA ALA A 41 4.70 10.27 -16.46
C ALA A 41 4.52 9.01 -17.36
N SER A 42 4.78 9.11 -18.67
CA SER A 42 4.90 8.01 -19.62
C SER A 42 6.20 7.17 -19.53
N GLU A 43 7.18 7.52 -18.70
CA GLU A 43 8.42 6.72 -18.54
C GLU A 43 8.30 5.60 -17.48
N TRP A 44 7.38 5.75 -16.53
CA TRP A 44 7.23 4.82 -15.41
C TRP A 44 6.09 3.83 -15.66
N ASP A 45 6.44 2.63 -16.15
CA ASP A 45 5.54 1.47 -16.22
C ASP A 45 6.09 0.33 -15.36
N PRO A 46 5.41 -0.07 -14.26
CA PRO A 46 5.92 -1.08 -13.33
C PRO A 46 6.08 -2.46 -13.98
N ASN A 47 5.38 -2.73 -15.09
CA ASN A 47 5.45 -4.00 -15.79
C ASN A 47 6.73 -4.16 -16.63
N THR A 48 7.47 -3.07 -16.84
CA THR A 48 8.75 -3.08 -17.54
C THR A 48 9.91 -3.53 -16.64
N TRP A 49 9.78 -3.38 -15.32
CA TRP A 49 10.78 -3.88 -14.38
C TRP A 49 10.83 -5.42 -14.38
N LYS A 50 12.04 -5.98 -14.29
CA LYS A 50 12.28 -7.42 -14.26
C LYS A 50 13.18 -7.80 -13.10
N ALA A 51 12.74 -8.78 -12.32
CA ALA A 51 13.53 -9.30 -11.22
C ALA A 51 14.78 -10.00 -11.76
N LYS A 52 15.91 -9.78 -11.10
CA LYS A 52 17.17 -10.50 -11.37
C LYS A 52 17.13 -11.94 -10.87
N ILE A 53 16.28 -12.21 -9.88
CA ILE A 53 16.05 -13.52 -9.29
C ILE A 53 14.68 -13.99 -9.77
N LYS A 54 14.62 -15.19 -10.36
CA LYS A 54 13.36 -15.81 -10.74
C LYS A 54 12.70 -16.42 -9.50
N ILE A 55 11.51 -15.95 -9.16
CA ILE A 55 10.67 -16.55 -8.13
C ILE A 55 9.82 -17.66 -8.76
N SER A 56 9.78 -18.81 -8.10
CA SER A 56 8.86 -19.90 -8.41
C SER A 56 7.75 -19.92 -7.36
N PRO A 57 6.48 -20.18 -7.73
CA PRO A 57 5.41 -20.43 -6.77
C PRO A 57 5.81 -21.51 -5.78
N ARG A 58 5.37 -21.40 -4.52
CA ARG A 58 5.56 -22.38 -3.46
C ARG A 58 4.54 -23.52 -3.53
N TYR A 59 3.32 -23.23 -3.95
CA TYR A 59 2.21 -24.17 -4.03
C TYR A 59 2.03 -24.64 -5.46
N HIS A 60 2.25 -25.94 -5.71
CA HIS A 60 2.26 -26.52 -7.04
C HIS A 60 1.07 -27.42 -7.32
N THR A 61 0.34 -27.84 -6.29
CA THR A 61 -0.87 -28.67 -6.45
C THR A 61 -2.09 -28.07 -5.73
N GLU A 62 -3.28 -28.45 -6.19
CA GLU A 62 -4.53 -28.05 -5.54
C GLU A 62 -4.63 -28.62 -4.12
N GLU A 63 -4.11 -29.83 -3.86
CA GLU A 63 -4.10 -30.41 -2.52
C GLU A 63 -3.27 -29.56 -1.54
N GLU A 64 -2.11 -29.04 -1.96
CA GLU A 64 -1.27 -28.17 -1.14
C GLU A 64 -1.99 -26.85 -0.81
N LYS A 65 -2.63 -26.22 -1.81
CA LYS A 65 -3.40 -25.00 -1.62
C LYS A 65 -4.59 -25.21 -0.69
N LEU A 66 -5.33 -26.31 -0.85
CA LEU A 66 -6.47 -26.66 0.00
C LEU A 66 -6.03 -26.97 1.44
N ALA A 67 -4.88 -27.64 1.63
CA ALA A 67 -4.32 -27.89 2.95
C ALA A 67 -3.93 -26.57 3.65
N PHE A 68 -3.32 -25.63 2.93
CA PHE A 68 -3.05 -24.28 3.46
C PHE A 68 -4.33 -23.56 3.84
N ARG A 69 -5.34 -23.54 2.94
CA ARG A 69 -6.64 -22.91 3.18
C ARG A 69 -7.30 -23.46 4.44
N ALA A 70 -7.31 -24.77 4.63
CA ALA A 70 -7.90 -25.39 5.82
C ALA A 70 -7.21 -24.92 7.12
N GLN A 71 -5.88 -24.85 7.13
CA GLN A 71 -5.12 -24.34 8.28
C GLN A 71 -5.37 -22.85 8.51
N TRP A 72 -5.44 -22.06 7.44
CA TRP A 72 -5.72 -20.63 7.53
C TRP A 72 -7.10 -20.37 8.10
N LEU A 73 -8.15 -20.99 7.55
CA LEU A 73 -9.53 -20.79 7.99
C LEU A 73 -9.73 -21.22 9.44
N LYS A 74 -8.99 -22.22 9.92
CA LYS A 74 -9.00 -22.56 11.34
C LYS A 74 -8.48 -21.41 12.20
N ARG A 75 -7.31 -20.84 11.87
CA ARG A 75 -6.74 -19.70 12.61
C ARG A 75 -7.62 -18.45 12.50
N ASP A 76 -8.23 -18.24 11.34
CA ASP A 76 -9.10 -17.09 11.08
C ASP A 76 -10.39 -17.17 11.92
N ALA A 77 -11.01 -18.35 12.00
CA ALA A 77 -12.15 -18.57 12.88
C ALA A 77 -11.79 -18.37 14.37
N GLU A 78 -10.62 -18.84 14.79
CA GLU A 78 -10.09 -18.61 16.15
C GLU A 78 -9.88 -17.10 16.43
N PHE A 79 -9.32 -16.37 15.47
CA PHE A 79 -9.09 -14.92 15.58
C PHE A 79 -10.40 -14.12 15.62
N LEU A 80 -11.41 -14.55 14.87
CA LEU A 80 -12.73 -13.91 14.80
C LEU A 80 -13.70 -14.35 15.91
N GLU A 81 -13.25 -15.21 16.82
CA GLU A 81 -14.02 -15.78 17.93
C GLU A 81 -15.30 -16.51 17.46
N ILE A 82 -15.23 -17.19 16.31
CA ILE A 82 -16.36 -17.94 15.76
C ILE A 82 -16.38 -19.34 16.38
N GLU A 83 -17.35 -19.59 17.25
CA GLU A 83 -17.68 -20.92 17.74
C GLU A 83 -18.29 -21.78 16.61
N ASP A 84 -17.81 -23.00 16.44
CA ASP A 84 -18.28 -23.96 15.43
C ASP A 84 -18.38 -23.37 14.00
N PRO A 85 -17.26 -22.94 13.40
CA PRO A 85 -17.27 -22.28 12.10
C PRO A 85 -17.89 -23.19 11.01
N PRO A 86 -18.72 -22.64 10.11
CA PRO A 86 -19.36 -23.43 9.07
C PRO A 86 -18.33 -23.99 8.08
N ASP A 87 -18.60 -25.18 7.53
CA ASP A 87 -17.84 -25.69 6.39
C ASP A 87 -18.26 -24.97 5.12
N VAL A 88 -17.43 -24.03 4.68
CA VAL A 88 -17.68 -23.19 3.51
C VAL A 88 -16.89 -23.72 2.32
N PRO A 89 -17.54 -24.14 1.22
CA PRO A 89 -16.81 -24.59 0.03
C PRO A 89 -16.08 -23.42 -0.63
N LEU A 90 -14.90 -23.71 -1.18
CA LEU A 90 -14.20 -22.77 -2.06
C LEU A 90 -15.01 -22.59 -3.34
N VAL A 91 -15.29 -21.34 -3.70
CA VAL A 91 -15.91 -20.99 -4.98
C VAL A 91 -14.84 -20.75 -6.03
N GLU A 92 -13.82 -19.95 -5.68
CA GLU A 92 -12.77 -19.54 -6.62
C GLU A 92 -11.53 -19.05 -5.87
N TRP A 93 -10.34 -19.42 -6.37
CA TRP A 93 -9.08 -18.82 -5.96
C TRP A 93 -8.95 -17.41 -6.54
N GLN A 94 -8.67 -16.43 -5.70
CA GLN A 94 -8.42 -15.06 -6.17
C GLN A 94 -6.93 -14.91 -6.50
N GLU A 95 -6.62 -14.55 -7.74
CA GLU A 95 -5.25 -14.48 -8.26
C GLU A 95 -4.62 -13.09 -8.13
N SER A 96 -5.28 -12.18 -7.42
CA SER A 96 -4.74 -10.89 -7.03
C SER A 96 -5.43 -10.33 -5.79
N LEU A 97 -4.74 -9.47 -5.05
CA LEU A 97 -5.32 -8.72 -3.93
C LEU A 97 -6.50 -7.85 -4.38
N GLU A 98 -6.44 -7.27 -5.58
CA GLU A 98 -7.54 -6.45 -6.12
C GLU A 98 -8.81 -7.28 -6.31
N GLN A 99 -8.72 -8.43 -6.99
CA GLN A 99 -9.86 -9.33 -7.20
C GLN A 99 -10.42 -9.84 -5.87
N SER A 100 -9.55 -10.21 -4.93
CA SER A 100 -9.96 -10.64 -3.59
C SER A 100 -10.73 -9.55 -2.85
N ASN A 101 -10.25 -8.29 -2.89
CA ASN A 101 -10.97 -7.17 -2.27
C ASN A 101 -12.33 -6.92 -2.93
N ILE A 102 -12.42 -7.00 -4.26
CA ILE A 102 -13.68 -6.84 -5.00
C ILE A 102 -14.68 -7.92 -4.56
N LYS A 103 -14.27 -9.20 -4.57
CA LYS A 103 -15.15 -10.31 -4.19
C LYS A 103 -15.57 -10.27 -2.74
N MET A 104 -14.67 -9.87 -1.84
CA MET A 104 -14.98 -9.65 -0.44
C MET A 104 -16.05 -8.55 -0.28
N ALA A 105 -15.87 -7.39 -0.91
CA ALA A 105 -16.83 -6.29 -0.84
C ALA A 105 -18.20 -6.65 -1.44
N GLU A 106 -18.22 -7.35 -2.58
CA GLU A 106 -19.43 -7.87 -3.22
C GLU A 106 -20.17 -8.84 -2.29
N CYS A 107 -19.46 -9.80 -1.71
CA CYS A 107 -20.04 -10.82 -0.84
C CYS A 107 -20.59 -10.22 0.46
N LEU A 108 -19.83 -9.36 1.14
CA LEU A 108 -20.28 -8.67 2.36
C LEU A 108 -21.53 -7.82 2.08
N THR A 109 -21.53 -7.07 0.97
CA THR A 109 -22.70 -6.29 0.54
C THR A 109 -23.91 -7.20 0.30
N GLY A 110 -23.71 -8.35 -0.35
CA GLY A 110 -24.75 -9.36 -0.56
C GLY A 110 -25.31 -9.95 0.74
N LYS A 111 -24.51 -9.98 1.81
CA LYS A 111 -24.90 -10.39 3.16
C LYS A 111 -25.51 -9.26 4.01
N GLY A 112 -25.69 -8.07 3.43
CA GLY A 112 -26.30 -6.92 4.10
C GLY A 112 -25.30 -5.98 4.80
N PHE A 113 -24.00 -6.26 4.72
CA PHE A 113 -22.94 -5.41 5.22
C PHE A 113 -22.35 -4.56 4.09
N GLY A 114 -22.97 -3.41 3.84
CA GLY A 114 -22.55 -2.51 2.76
C GLY A 114 -21.07 -2.18 2.84
N SER A 115 -20.31 -2.60 1.83
CA SER A 115 -18.85 -2.54 1.79
C SER A 115 -18.36 -2.11 0.41
N HIS A 116 -17.15 -1.56 0.34
CA HIS A 116 -16.51 -1.12 -0.90
C HIS A 116 -15.00 -1.33 -0.84
N VAL A 117 -14.37 -1.40 -2.01
CA VAL A 117 -12.91 -1.44 -2.14
C VAL A 117 -12.37 -0.02 -2.01
N ASN A 118 -11.35 0.19 -1.18
CA ASN A 118 -10.67 1.48 -1.13
C ASN A 118 -9.84 1.69 -2.40
N PRO A 119 -9.64 2.92 -2.88
CA PRO A 119 -8.90 3.17 -4.12
C PRO A 119 -7.45 2.64 -4.14
N LYS A 120 -6.81 2.49 -2.97
CA LYS A 120 -5.46 1.92 -2.82
C LYS A 120 -5.45 0.46 -2.35
N GLY A 121 -6.60 -0.21 -2.38
CA GLY A 121 -6.78 -1.60 -1.92
C GLY A 121 -7.29 -1.73 -0.49
N GLY A 122 -7.72 -2.94 -0.14
CA GLY A 122 -8.45 -3.24 1.09
C GLY A 122 -9.95 -2.98 0.96
N VAL A 123 -10.72 -3.53 1.89
CA VAL A 123 -12.18 -3.40 1.95
C VAL A 123 -12.57 -2.53 3.14
N ALA A 124 -13.46 -1.57 2.93
CA ALA A 124 -14.03 -0.72 3.96
C ALA A 124 -15.55 -0.87 4.00
N SER A 125 -16.12 -0.81 5.20
CA SER A 125 -17.56 -0.73 5.39
C SER A 125 -18.08 0.69 5.08
N ASN A 126 -19.33 0.80 4.62
CA ASN A 126 -20.00 2.08 4.33
C ASN A 126 -20.39 2.87 5.60
N GLY A 127 -19.90 2.46 6.77
CA GLY A 127 -20.18 3.02 8.09
C GLY A 127 -19.65 2.10 9.18
N SER A 128 -19.77 2.52 10.43
CA SER A 128 -19.41 1.67 11.57
C SER A 128 -20.35 0.47 11.68
N ILE A 129 -19.78 -0.72 11.90
CA ILE A 129 -20.55 -1.91 12.27
C ILE A 129 -20.98 -1.74 13.75
N PRO A 130 -22.29 -1.78 14.07
CA PRO A 130 -22.72 -1.74 15.46
C PRO A 130 -22.19 -2.94 16.25
N GLU A 131 -21.83 -2.76 17.51
CA GLU A 131 -21.35 -3.83 18.40
C GLU A 131 -22.33 -5.03 18.43
N SER A 132 -23.63 -4.75 18.43
CA SER A 132 -24.68 -5.79 18.36
C SER A 132 -24.68 -6.64 17.08
N GLN A 133 -23.96 -6.21 16.05
CA GLN A 133 -23.82 -6.89 14.76
C GLN A 133 -22.41 -7.46 14.54
N GLU A 134 -21.49 -7.28 15.48
CA GLU A 134 -20.08 -7.68 15.32
C GLU A 134 -19.94 -9.19 15.05
N ALA A 135 -20.60 -10.04 15.84
CA ALA A 135 -20.57 -11.49 15.61
C ALA A 135 -21.13 -11.89 14.23
N ALA A 136 -22.21 -11.24 13.78
CA ALA A 136 -22.79 -11.48 12.47
C ALA A 136 -21.88 -11.00 11.33
N TYR A 137 -21.19 -9.89 11.53
CA TYR A 137 -20.20 -9.36 10.60
C TYR A 137 -18.95 -10.24 10.52
N ASN A 138 -18.46 -10.74 11.66
CA ASN A 138 -17.32 -11.68 11.72
C ASN A 138 -17.65 -12.97 10.98
N LEU A 139 -18.82 -13.56 11.22
CA LEU A 139 -19.27 -14.74 10.49
C LEU A 139 -19.40 -14.48 8.98
N ALA A 140 -19.99 -13.34 8.58
CA ALA A 140 -20.10 -12.97 7.18
C ALA A 140 -18.73 -12.78 6.52
N SER A 141 -17.78 -12.15 7.22
CA SER A 141 -16.41 -11.93 6.76
C SER A 141 -15.68 -13.26 6.57
N TYR A 142 -15.79 -14.16 7.54
CA TYR A 142 -15.24 -15.52 7.47
C TYR A 142 -15.78 -16.29 6.26
N GLU A 143 -17.11 -16.31 6.08
CA GLU A 143 -17.75 -17.01 4.97
C GLU A 143 -17.31 -16.44 3.62
N CYS A 144 -17.29 -15.11 3.48
CA CYS A 144 -16.85 -14.44 2.26
C CYS A 144 -15.37 -14.70 1.94
N TYR A 145 -14.51 -14.65 2.96
CA TYR A 145 -13.09 -14.98 2.82
C TYR A 145 -12.89 -16.43 2.40
N ALA A 146 -13.66 -17.36 2.99
CA ALA A 146 -13.60 -18.77 2.67
C ALA A 146 -14.08 -19.07 1.24
N MET A 147 -15.15 -18.43 0.79
CA MET A 147 -15.69 -18.61 -0.57
C MET A 147 -14.73 -18.11 -1.65
N TYR A 148 -14.15 -16.93 -1.47
CA TYR A 148 -13.30 -16.24 -2.45
C TYR A 148 -11.88 -16.11 -1.91
N PHE A 149 -11.29 -17.26 -1.60
CA PHE A 149 -10.03 -17.33 -0.89
C PHE A 149 -8.87 -16.88 -1.78
N LEU A 150 -8.01 -16.00 -1.25
CA LEU A 150 -6.84 -15.51 -1.97
C LEU A 150 -5.82 -16.64 -2.18
N ASN A 151 -5.22 -16.72 -3.38
CA ASN A 151 -4.21 -17.73 -3.67
C ASN A 151 -3.11 -17.72 -2.56
N PRO A 152 -2.78 -18.87 -1.95
CA PRO A 152 -1.84 -18.96 -0.83
C PRO A 152 -0.48 -18.28 -1.03
N GLU A 153 -0.02 -18.09 -2.27
CA GLU A 153 1.21 -17.33 -2.57
C GLU A 153 1.19 -15.91 -1.99
N PHE A 154 0.02 -15.27 -1.97
CA PHE A 154 -0.11 -13.89 -1.47
C PHE A 154 -0.21 -13.80 0.06
N LEU A 155 -0.55 -14.92 0.72
CA LEU A 155 -0.79 -14.99 2.16
C LEU A 155 0.40 -15.53 2.94
N THR A 156 1.33 -16.17 2.24
CA THR A 156 2.49 -16.80 2.86
C THR A 156 3.62 -15.80 3.03
N ASP A 157 4.34 -15.92 4.16
CA ASP A 157 5.51 -15.09 4.42
C ASP A 157 6.53 -15.16 3.27
N TRP A 158 7.10 -13.99 2.96
CA TRP A 158 8.06 -13.83 1.89
C TRP A 158 9.32 -14.68 2.14
N SER A 159 9.73 -15.41 1.12
CA SER A 159 11.02 -16.11 1.11
C SER A 159 12.18 -15.12 1.09
N GLU A 160 13.40 -15.58 1.42
CA GLU A 160 14.59 -14.74 1.31
C GLU A 160 14.80 -14.17 -0.11
N ASP A 161 14.49 -14.96 -1.14
CA ASP A 161 14.60 -14.49 -2.52
C ASP A 161 13.54 -13.45 -2.87
N GLN A 162 12.33 -13.57 -2.34
CA GLN A 162 11.33 -12.50 -2.44
C GLN A 162 11.82 -11.24 -1.71
N LEU A 163 12.41 -11.37 -0.52
CA LEU A 163 12.97 -10.25 0.22
C LEU A 163 14.09 -9.52 -0.55
N ARG A 164 14.92 -10.28 -1.26
CA ARG A 164 15.93 -9.75 -2.19
C ARG A 164 15.29 -9.01 -3.37
N VAL A 165 14.24 -9.59 -3.97
CA VAL A 165 13.51 -9.00 -5.11
C VAL A 165 12.79 -7.70 -4.73
N ILE A 166 12.09 -7.66 -3.59
CA ILE A 166 11.38 -6.44 -3.15
C ILE A 166 12.37 -5.33 -2.79
N TRP A 167 13.51 -5.67 -2.19
CA TRP A 167 14.57 -4.71 -1.90
C TRP A 167 15.14 -4.10 -3.19
N ASP A 168 15.46 -4.96 -4.18
CA ASP A 168 15.95 -4.51 -5.49
C ASP A 168 14.92 -3.62 -6.20
N TYR A 169 13.64 -4.01 -6.15
CA TYR A 169 12.55 -3.22 -6.71
C TYR A 169 12.43 -1.84 -6.06
N TRP A 170 12.60 -1.76 -4.74
CA TRP A 170 12.56 -0.48 -4.04
C TRP A 170 13.71 0.44 -4.43
N ASP A 171 14.93 -0.09 -4.50
CA ASP A 171 16.13 0.67 -4.86
C ASP A 171 16.12 1.12 -6.33
N GLU A 172 15.70 0.24 -7.24
CA GLU A 172 15.82 0.45 -8.69
C GLU A 172 14.60 1.11 -9.32
N TYR A 173 13.41 0.95 -8.74
CA TYR A 173 12.15 1.43 -9.34
C TYR A 173 11.35 2.33 -8.41
N TYR A 174 10.87 1.82 -7.26
CA TYR A 174 9.88 2.53 -6.45
C TYR A 174 10.40 3.87 -5.90
N ILE A 175 11.59 3.89 -5.28
CA ILE A 175 12.17 5.12 -4.71
C ILE A 175 12.49 6.14 -5.83
N PRO A 176 13.18 5.77 -6.94
CA PRO A 176 13.37 6.67 -8.07
C PRO A 176 12.07 7.21 -8.68
N CYS A 177 11.05 6.36 -8.83
CA CYS A 177 9.74 6.74 -9.35
C CYS A 177 9.09 7.79 -8.44
N LEU A 178 9.05 7.55 -7.13
CA LEU A 178 8.55 8.53 -6.17
C LEU A 178 9.30 9.87 -6.23
N ALA A 179 10.63 9.83 -6.34
CA ALA A 179 11.44 11.04 -6.48
C ALA A 179 11.10 11.83 -7.76
N ALA A 180 10.87 11.15 -8.89
CA ALA A 180 10.42 11.77 -10.13
C ALA A 180 9.04 12.44 -10.00
N HIS A 181 8.20 11.94 -9.09
CA HIS A 181 6.89 12.50 -8.75
C HIS A 181 6.92 13.49 -7.57
N GLY A 182 8.11 13.88 -7.10
CA GLY A 182 8.29 14.90 -6.05
C GLY A 182 8.15 14.40 -4.62
N PHE A 183 8.17 13.08 -4.39
CA PHE A 183 8.17 12.46 -3.07
C PHE A 183 9.57 12.01 -2.69
N THR A 184 9.98 12.25 -1.45
CA THR A 184 11.28 11.80 -0.94
C THR A 184 11.10 10.68 0.07
N VAL A 185 11.79 9.57 -0.16
CA VAL A 185 11.89 8.47 0.81
C VAL A 185 13.12 8.73 1.68
N ASP A 186 12.96 8.68 3.00
CA ASP A 186 14.06 8.68 3.94
C ASP A 186 14.73 7.31 3.94
N THR A 187 16.00 7.29 3.53
CA THR A 187 16.82 6.10 3.47
C THR A 187 17.93 6.10 4.53
N SER A 188 17.90 6.98 5.54
CA SER A 188 18.96 7.05 6.56
C SER A 188 19.08 5.75 7.34
N GLU A 189 17.94 5.12 7.65
CA GLU A 189 17.86 3.85 8.38
C GLU A 189 17.71 2.64 7.45
N ARG A 190 17.92 2.82 6.14
CA ARG A 190 17.75 1.72 5.17
C ARG A 190 18.87 0.69 5.37
N PRO A 191 18.55 -0.56 5.74
CA PRO A 191 19.57 -1.60 5.87
C PRO A 191 20.16 -1.97 4.50
N ALA A 192 21.40 -2.44 4.52
CA ALA A 192 21.98 -3.11 3.37
C ALA A 192 21.14 -4.34 2.98
N ARG A 193 21.08 -4.65 1.69
CA ARG A 193 20.23 -5.72 1.13
C ARG A 193 20.27 -7.05 1.89
N GLU A 194 21.46 -7.61 2.12
CA GLU A 194 21.55 -8.90 2.82
C GLU A 194 21.28 -8.77 4.33
N THR A 195 21.52 -7.60 4.92
CA THR A 195 21.10 -7.34 6.31
C THR A 195 19.58 -7.33 6.41
N TYR A 196 18.89 -6.67 5.48
CA TYR A 196 17.43 -6.68 5.40
C TYR A 196 16.89 -8.10 5.35
N VAL A 197 17.42 -8.94 4.45
CA VAL A 197 16.99 -10.33 4.30
C VAL A 197 17.21 -11.14 5.59
N ALA A 198 18.40 -11.01 6.19
CA ALA A 198 18.77 -11.78 7.38
C ALA A 198 17.96 -11.41 8.64
N THR A 199 17.50 -10.16 8.75
CA THR A 199 16.78 -9.68 9.94
C THR A 199 15.27 -9.53 9.73
N PHE A 200 14.76 -9.59 8.50
CA PHE A 200 13.37 -9.28 8.19
C PHE A 200 12.36 -10.03 9.06
N HIS A 201 12.56 -11.34 9.26
CA HIS A 201 11.66 -12.20 10.03
C HIS A 201 11.93 -12.21 11.53
N THR A 202 13.13 -11.81 11.97
CA THR A 202 13.56 -11.91 13.37
C THR A 202 13.47 -10.58 14.13
N ASP A 203 13.42 -9.46 13.42
CA ASP A 203 13.33 -8.11 13.99
C ASP A 203 12.17 -7.34 13.35
N ALA A 204 10.94 -7.77 13.62
CA ALA A 204 9.74 -7.18 13.04
C ALA A 204 9.50 -5.72 13.51
N GLU A 205 9.94 -5.37 14.72
CA GLU A 205 9.75 -4.02 15.30
C GLU A 205 10.59 -2.94 14.60
N HIS A 206 11.78 -3.30 14.11
CA HIS A 206 12.69 -2.37 13.42
C HIS A 206 12.76 -2.63 11.91
N ARG A 207 11.76 -3.33 11.36
CA ARG A 207 11.70 -3.65 9.93
C ARG A 207 11.52 -2.38 9.11
N TRP A 208 12.52 -2.07 8.30
CA TRP A 208 12.48 -0.90 7.42
C TRP A 208 11.57 -1.11 6.21
N PHE A 209 10.81 -0.07 5.87
CA PHE A 209 10.04 0.04 4.62
C PHE A 209 10.23 1.45 4.04
N PRO A 210 10.14 1.62 2.69
CA PRO A 210 10.23 2.95 2.05
C PRO A 210 8.93 3.76 2.25
N SER A 211 8.60 4.12 3.49
CA SER A 211 7.31 4.72 3.87
C SER A 211 7.43 5.98 4.75
N ASN A 212 8.63 6.36 5.19
CA ASN A 212 8.89 7.46 6.14
C ASN A 212 8.00 7.35 7.39
N ASP A 213 8.15 6.26 8.14
CA ASP A 213 7.33 5.91 9.30
C ASP A 213 5.82 5.93 9.01
N GLY A 214 5.46 5.53 7.78
CA GLY A 214 4.08 5.48 7.29
C GLY A 214 3.52 6.81 6.76
N SER A 215 4.24 7.94 6.88
CA SER A 215 3.74 9.24 6.42
C SER A 215 3.48 9.28 4.91
N LEU A 216 4.25 8.55 4.09
CA LEU A 216 4.07 8.51 2.64
C LEU A 216 2.72 7.89 2.23
N LEU A 217 2.15 6.99 3.03
CA LEU A 217 0.86 6.34 2.73
C LEU A 217 -0.28 7.36 2.53
N PHE A 218 -0.22 8.47 3.28
CA PHE A 218 -1.22 9.54 3.23
C PHE A 218 -0.88 10.65 2.24
N GLN A 219 0.40 10.80 1.88
CA GLN A 219 0.87 11.87 1.01
C GLN A 219 0.79 11.52 -0.48
N ILE A 220 1.08 10.27 -0.84
CA ILE A 220 1.13 9.83 -2.24
C ILE A 220 -0.30 9.82 -2.83
N PRO A 221 -0.60 10.62 -3.87
CA PRO A 221 -1.91 10.58 -4.55
C PRO A 221 -2.14 9.24 -5.25
N LEU A 222 -3.40 8.89 -5.49
CA LEU A 222 -3.75 7.62 -6.15
C LEU A 222 -3.06 7.43 -7.50
N GLU A 223 -2.98 8.48 -8.32
CA GLU A 223 -2.34 8.39 -9.64
C GLU A 223 -0.85 8.07 -9.54
N VAL A 224 -0.15 8.68 -8.57
CA VAL A 224 1.26 8.37 -8.32
C VAL A 224 1.43 6.97 -7.74
N TRP A 225 0.52 6.52 -6.88
CA TRP A 225 0.55 5.15 -6.35
C TRP A 225 0.37 4.09 -7.45
N LYS A 226 -0.49 4.35 -8.45
CA LYS A 226 -0.65 3.45 -9.60
C LYS A 226 0.59 3.40 -10.49
N THR A 227 1.24 4.55 -10.68
CA THR A 227 2.47 4.65 -11.49
C THR A 227 3.70 4.10 -10.75
N CYS A 228 3.77 4.32 -9.44
CA CYS A 228 4.84 3.89 -8.56
C CYS A 228 4.29 2.91 -7.50
N PRO A 229 3.84 1.69 -7.87
CA PRO A 229 3.37 0.73 -6.89
C PRO A 229 4.52 0.34 -5.96
N ASN A 230 4.22 0.06 -4.69
CA ASN A 230 5.24 -0.28 -3.69
C ASN A 230 5.68 -1.76 -3.75
N THR A 231 5.06 -2.56 -4.61
CA THR A 231 5.41 -3.96 -4.87
C THR A 231 5.61 -4.18 -6.36
N PRO A 232 6.58 -5.02 -6.77
CA PRO A 232 6.74 -5.38 -8.18
C PRO A 232 5.52 -6.15 -8.70
N PRO A 233 5.38 -6.28 -10.03
CA PRO A 233 4.32 -7.10 -10.62
C PRO A 233 4.29 -8.52 -10.05
N ALA A 234 3.10 -9.09 -9.89
CA ALA A 234 2.92 -10.40 -9.27
C ALA A 234 3.73 -11.52 -9.96
N SER A 235 3.89 -11.45 -11.29
CA SER A 235 4.74 -12.40 -12.03
C SER A 235 6.23 -12.32 -11.68
N GLN A 236 6.71 -11.17 -11.23
CA GLN A 236 8.09 -10.99 -10.77
C GLN A 236 8.24 -11.36 -9.29
N PHE A 237 7.20 -11.14 -8.49
CA PHE A 237 7.28 -11.28 -7.03
C PHE A 237 6.79 -12.61 -6.47
N TYR A 238 5.79 -13.22 -7.11
CA TYR A 238 5.17 -14.49 -6.70
C TYR A 238 5.36 -15.59 -7.74
N GLY A 239 5.83 -15.26 -8.95
CA GLY A 239 5.98 -16.23 -10.03
C GLY A 239 4.65 -16.70 -10.64
N LEU A 240 3.58 -15.92 -10.43
CA LEU A 240 2.24 -16.16 -10.98
C LEU A 240 2.10 -15.46 -12.34
N GLU A 241 1.68 -16.19 -13.39
CA GLU A 241 1.48 -15.66 -14.75
C GLU A 241 0.12 -15.00 -14.95
#